data_AF-A0A8A4TQC1-F1
#
_entry.id   AF-A0A8A4TQC1-F1
#
_cell.length_a   1.000
_cell.length_b   1.000
_cell.length_c   1.000
_cell.angle_alpha   90.00
_cell.angle_beta   90.00
_cell.angle_gamma   90.00
#
_symmetry.space_group_name_H-M   'P 1'
#
loop_
_entity.id
_entity.type
_entity.pdbx_description
1 polymer ?
#
loop_
_entity_poly.entity_id
_entity_poly.type
_entity_poly.pdbx_seq_one_letter_code
_entity_poly.pdbx_strand_id
1 'polypeptide(L)'
;MGQVNLTNITGGAISVNQFEVNGTSVGTGSVGEGFTLFKNYDDVNWDDFENFQLSINVSTGSTYRVNLSRNHFFGGGDFHYPGEGSDVNFILTGKNGSGDLTLKLAYRQAGATFFTNDNDAKGMNKEN
;
A
#
# COMPACT_ATOMS: atom_id res chain seq x y z
N MET A 1 12.81 -8.42 -10.05
CA MET A 1 12.65 -7.95 -8.67
C MET A 1 11.61 -6.86 -8.64
N GLY A 2 10.48 -7.11 -8.01
CA GLY A 2 9.40 -6.18 -7.75
C GLY A 2 9.50 -5.59 -6.34
N GLN A 3 8.95 -4.38 -6.20
CA GLN A 3 8.94 -3.63 -4.94
C GLN A 3 7.53 -3.36 -4.48
N VAL A 4 7.32 -3.38 -3.16
CA VAL A 4 6.04 -3.08 -2.53
C VAL A 4 6.30 -2.11 -1.40
N ASN A 5 6.07 -0.84 -1.68
CA ASN A 5 6.44 0.25 -0.81
C ASN A 5 5.20 0.83 -0.12
N LEU A 6 5.41 1.39 1.08
CA LEU A 6 4.39 2.12 1.81
C LEU A 6 4.92 3.48 2.24
N THR A 7 4.42 4.53 1.60
CA THR A 7 4.76 5.92 1.91
C THR A 7 3.74 6.51 2.88
N ASN A 8 4.20 7.10 3.98
CA ASN A 8 3.35 7.73 4.97
C ASN A 8 3.35 9.25 4.84
N ILE A 9 2.21 9.83 4.47
CA ILE A 9 1.96 11.28 4.47
C ILE A 9 0.69 11.62 5.27
N THR A 10 0.45 10.90 6.38
CA THR A 10 -0.75 11.04 7.20
C THR A 10 -0.69 12.16 8.26
N GLY A 11 0.45 12.86 8.40
CA GLY A 11 0.65 13.90 9.43
C GLY A 11 1.20 13.38 10.76
N GLY A 12 1.62 12.11 10.82
CA GLY A 12 2.22 11.52 12.01
C GLY A 12 2.81 10.14 11.75
N ALA A 13 3.56 9.61 12.71
CA ALA A 13 4.13 8.27 12.61
C ALA A 13 3.05 7.19 12.70
N ILE A 14 3.24 6.12 11.91
CA ILE A 14 2.39 4.93 11.93
C ILE A 14 3.21 3.69 12.28
N SER A 15 2.55 2.64 12.73
CA SER A 15 3.12 1.29 12.84
C SER A 15 2.32 0.33 11.99
N VAL A 16 3.01 -0.42 11.13
CA VAL A 16 2.43 -1.43 10.24
C VAL A 16 2.32 -2.73 11.01
N ASN A 17 1.09 -3.17 11.27
CA ASN A 17 0.80 -4.43 11.97
C ASN A 17 0.68 -5.60 10.99
N GLN A 18 0.14 -5.35 9.81
CA GLN A 18 -0.06 -6.34 8.75
C GLN A 18 0.22 -5.67 7.40
N PHE A 19 1.00 -6.34 6.56
CA PHE A 19 1.28 -5.94 5.19
C PHE A 19 1.48 -7.22 4.40
N GLU A 20 0.46 -7.63 3.66
CA GLU A 20 0.39 -8.93 3.00
C GLU A 20 -0.04 -8.78 1.55
N VAL A 21 0.56 -9.60 0.70
CA VAL A 21 0.17 -9.79 -0.71
C VAL A 21 -0.01 -11.29 -0.92
N ASN A 22 -1.14 -11.69 -1.49
CA ASN A 22 -1.53 -13.09 -1.70
C ASN A 22 -1.39 -13.96 -0.44
N GLY A 23 -1.66 -13.38 0.74
CA GLY A 23 -1.51 -14.04 2.04
C GLY A 23 -0.06 -14.19 2.53
N THR A 24 0.95 -13.77 1.77
CA THR A 24 2.34 -13.72 2.23
C THR A 24 2.66 -12.38 2.87
N SER A 25 3.28 -12.41 4.05
CA SER A 25 3.73 -11.20 4.74
C SER A 25 4.92 -10.56 4.02
N VAL A 26 4.73 -9.32 3.58
CA VAL A 26 5.75 -8.44 2.99
C VAL A 26 6.60 -7.78 4.07
N GLY A 27 6.07 -7.74 5.31
CA GLY A 27 6.79 -7.34 6.51
C GLY A 27 6.24 -6.09 7.19
N THR A 28 6.59 -5.94 8.47
CA THR A 28 6.09 -4.88 9.35
C THR A 28 7.16 -3.81 9.62
N GLY A 29 6.77 -2.74 10.32
CA GLY A 29 7.68 -1.68 10.74
C GLY A 29 6.97 -0.39 11.14
N SER A 30 7.70 0.52 11.77
CA SER A 30 7.23 1.89 12.01
C SER A 30 7.66 2.80 10.87
N VAL A 31 6.75 3.67 10.42
CA VAL A 31 6.99 4.59 9.30
C VAL A 31 6.71 6.01 9.80
N GLY A 32 7.74 6.84 9.86
CA GLY A 32 7.61 8.27 10.18
C GLY A 32 6.84 9.01 9.11
N GLU A 33 6.35 10.21 9.44
CA GLU A 33 5.76 11.10 8.44
C GLU A 33 6.80 11.51 7.39
N GLY A 34 6.43 11.45 6.11
CA GLY A 34 7.30 11.75 4.98
C GLY A 34 8.27 10.62 4.61
N PHE A 35 8.24 9.49 5.34
CA PHE A 35 9.10 8.34 5.07
C PHE A 35 8.36 7.23 4.32
N THR A 36 9.15 6.37 3.68
CA THR A 36 8.68 5.20 2.94
C THR A 36 9.27 3.94 3.56
N LEU A 37 8.43 2.96 3.83
CA LEU A 37 8.84 1.58 4.10
C LEU A 37 9.05 0.87 2.77
N PHE A 38 10.30 0.52 2.47
CA PHE A 38 10.65 -0.22 1.26
C PHE A 38 10.68 -1.71 1.53
N LYS A 39 10.01 -2.50 0.69
CA LYS A 39 10.03 -3.96 0.73
C LYS A 39 10.13 -4.50 -0.69
N ASN A 40 10.73 -5.68 -0.80
CA ASN A 40 10.73 -6.45 -2.05
C ASN A 40 9.63 -7.52 -1.95
N TYR A 41 9.02 -7.85 -3.08
CA TYR A 41 8.08 -8.96 -3.18
C TYR A 41 8.18 -9.55 -4.59
N ASP A 42 8.66 -10.79 -4.66
CA ASP A 42 8.98 -11.50 -5.89
C ASP A 42 8.42 -12.94 -5.89
N ASP A 43 7.51 -13.25 -4.96
CA ASP A 43 7.05 -14.62 -4.76
C ASP A 43 6.18 -15.14 -5.90
N VAL A 44 5.47 -14.23 -6.59
CA VAL A 44 4.59 -14.53 -7.74
C VAL A 44 4.74 -13.45 -8.80
N ASN A 45 4.36 -13.75 -10.05
CA ASN A 45 4.26 -12.74 -11.09
C ASN A 45 3.24 -11.66 -10.69
N TRP A 46 3.49 -10.41 -11.05
CA TRP A 46 2.53 -9.33 -10.78
C TRP A 46 1.12 -9.62 -11.32
N ASP A 47 1.02 -10.32 -12.46
CA ASP A 47 -0.27 -10.66 -13.06
C ASP A 47 -0.99 -11.82 -12.34
N ASP A 48 -0.32 -12.56 -11.45
CA ASP A 48 -0.91 -13.60 -10.61
C ASP A 48 -1.40 -13.05 -9.25
N PHE A 49 -1.53 -11.73 -9.11
CA PHE A 49 -2.07 -11.11 -7.91
C PHE A 49 -3.52 -11.52 -7.63
N GLU A 50 -3.81 -11.85 -6.37
CA GLU A 50 -5.13 -12.25 -5.89
C GLU A 50 -5.68 -11.28 -4.84
N ASN A 51 -4.86 -10.91 -3.83
CA ASN A 51 -5.29 -10.10 -2.71
C ASN A 51 -4.18 -9.29 -2.05
N PHE A 52 -4.59 -8.21 -1.37
CA PHE A 52 -3.74 -7.32 -0.61
C PHE A 52 -4.41 -6.96 0.72
N GLN A 53 -3.65 -7.03 1.81
CA GLN A 53 -4.10 -6.63 3.14
C GLN A 53 -3.09 -5.69 3.80
N LEU A 54 -3.59 -4.61 4.38
CA LEU A 54 -2.80 -3.66 5.16
C LEU A 54 -3.55 -3.25 6.42
N SER A 55 -2.87 -3.36 7.55
CA SER A 55 -3.34 -2.94 8.88
C SER A 55 -2.27 -2.07 9.54
N ILE A 56 -2.67 -0.89 9.99
CA ILE A 56 -1.77 0.08 10.62
C ILE A 56 -2.35 0.63 11.91
N ASN A 57 -1.48 0.98 12.85
CA ASN A 57 -1.80 1.80 14.03
C ASN A 57 -1.29 3.22 13.79
N VAL A 58 -2.13 4.22 14.07
CA VAL A 58 -1.70 5.62 14.17
C VAL A 58 -1.40 5.96 15.63
N SER A 59 -0.59 7.00 15.86
CA SER A 59 -0.18 7.45 17.19
C SER A 59 -1.33 7.80 18.15
N THR A 60 -2.52 8.10 17.61
CA THR A 60 -3.74 8.35 18.39
C THR A 60 -4.39 7.09 18.96
N GLY A 61 -3.79 5.91 18.72
CA GLY A 61 -4.26 4.61 19.24
C GLY A 61 -5.32 3.93 18.39
N SER A 62 -5.73 4.53 17.27
CA SER A 62 -6.68 3.92 16.33
C SER A 62 -5.97 2.96 15.38
N THR A 63 -6.62 1.84 15.02
CA THR A 63 -6.16 0.98 13.93
C THR A 63 -7.01 1.17 12.68
N TYR A 64 -6.35 1.15 11.53
CA TYR A 64 -6.97 1.28 10.22
C TYR A 64 -6.61 0.07 9.37
N ARG A 65 -7.59 -0.46 8.64
CA ARG A 65 -7.40 -1.62 7.77
C ARG A 65 -7.96 -1.42 6.38
N VAL A 66 -7.36 -2.08 5.41
CA VAL A 66 -7.89 -2.25 4.07
C VAL A 66 -7.60 -3.69 3.60
N ASN A 67 -8.58 -4.28 2.92
CA ASN A 67 -8.48 -5.58 2.29
C ASN A 67 -9.02 -5.44 0.87
N LEU A 68 -8.16 -5.69 -0.12
CA LEU A 68 -8.48 -5.55 -1.54
C LEU A 68 -8.27 -6.90 -2.22
N SER A 69 -9.28 -7.36 -2.95
CA SER A 69 -9.12 -8.45 -3.91
C SER A 69 -8.76 -7.91 -5.28
N ARG A 70 -8.23 -8.76 -6.18
CA ARG A 70 -7.91 -8.40 -7.57
C ARG A 70 -9.02 -7.60 -8.26
N ASN A 71 -10.27 -8.04 -8.13
CA ASN A 71 -11.43 -7.41 -8.76
C ASN A 71 -11.86 -6.08 -8.12
N HIS A 72 -11.39 -5.78 -6.92
CA HIS A 72 -11.68 -4.54 -6.18
C HIS A 72 -10.40 -3.78 -5.81
N PHE A 73 -9.32 -4.04 -6.55
CA PHE A 73 -8.07 -3.34 -6.38
C PHE A 73 -8.17 -1.91 -6.93
N PHE A 74 -7.04 -1.21 -6.97
CA PHE A 74 -6.93 0.09 -7.65
C PHE A 74 -7.21 -0.04 -9.15
N GLY A 75 -7.54 1.08 -9.78
CA GLY A 75 -7.47 1.17 -11.23
C GLY A 75 -6.02 1.01 -11.69
N GLY A 76 -5.81 0.62 -12.94
CA GLY A 76 -4.45 0.53 -13.47
C GLY A 76 -4.36 -0.09 -14.86
N GLY A 77 -3.21 0.14 -15.49
CA GLY A 77 -2.73 -0.63 -16.63
C GLY A 77 -1.76 -1.72 -16.17
N ASP A 78 -0.88 -2.17 -17.06
CA ASP A 78 0.09 -3.21 -16.72
C ASP A 78 0.99 -2.81 -15.53
N PHE A 79 1.38 -3.79 -14.72
CA PHE A 79 2.27 -3.63 -13.56
C PHE A 79 1.68 -2.82 -12.39
N HIS A 80 0.36 -2.69 -12.26
CA HIS A 80 -0.24 -2.02 -11.10
C HIS A 80 -0.40 -2.93 -9.87
N TYR A 81 -0.36 -4.24 -10.06
CA TYR A 81 -0.39 -5.20 -8.97
C TYR A 81 1.01 -5.45 -8.39
N PRO A 82 1.14 -5.71 -7.08
CA PRO A 82 2.41 -6.14 -6.49
C PRO A 82 2.82 -7.55 -6.97
N GLY A 83 4.10 -7.73 -7.29
CA GLY A 83 4.68 -9.02 -7.70
C GLY A 83 5.94 -8.84 -8.54
N GLU A 84 6.53 -9.95 -8.97
CA GLU A 84 7.72 -9.94 -9.83
C GLU A 84 7.45 -9.09 -11.08
N GLY A 85 8.37 -8.16 -11.36
CA GLY A 85 8.30 -7.28 -12.55
C GLY A 85 7.52 -5.98 -12.32
N SER A 86 6.99 -5.76 -11.12
CA SER A 86 6.22 -4.57 -10.76
C SER A 86 6.80 -3.87 -9.53
N ASP A 87 6.95 -2.54 -9.61
CA ASP A 87 7.19 -1.71 -8.43
C ASP A 87 5.90 -0.95 -8.10
N VAL A 88 5.34 -1.21 -6.91
CA VAL A 88 4.19 -0.47 -6.39
C VAL A 88 4.57 0.35 -5.16
N ASN A 89 3.96 1.52 -5.04
CA ASN A 89 4.04 2.38 -3.87
C ASN A 89 2.64 2.74 -3.42
N PHE A 90 2.25 2.18 -2.28
CA PHE A 90 1.04 2.58 -1.59
C PHE A 90 1.30 3.86 -0.81
N ILE A 91 0.46 4.87 -1.01
CA ILE A 91 0.64 6.18 -0.39
C ILE A 91 -0.51 6.40 0.58
N LEU A 92 -0.19 6.42 1.87
CA LEU A 92 -1.14 6.68 2.95
C LEU A 92 -1.27 8.18 3.19
N THR A 93 -2.50 8.68 3.12
CA THR A 93 -2.85 10.09 3.32
C THR A 93 -3.92 10.22 4.40
N GLY A 94 -3.89 11.31 5.19
CA GLY A 94 -4.93 11.64 6.17
C GLY A 94 -6.03 12.53 5.60
N LYS A 95 -7.26 12.41 6.11
CA LYS A 95 -8.50 12.98 5.53
C LYS A 95 -8.53 14.51 5.39
N ASN A 96 -9.17 14.90 4.28
CA ASN A 96 -10.20 15.94 4.23
C ASN A 96 -11.10 15.93 5.48
N GLY A 97 -11.06 16.96 6.33
CA GLY A 97 -12.13 17.37 7.26
C GLY A 97 -12.65 16.42 8.35
N SER A 98 -12.52 15.08 8.27
CA SER A 98 -13.10 14.11 9.22
C SER A 98 -12.14 13.04 9.79
N GLY A 99 -10.85 13.03 9.46
CA GLY A 99 -9.84 12.17 10.13
C GLY A 99 -9.68 10.69 9.68
N ASP A 100 -10.36 10.24 8.63
CA ASP A 100 -10.14 8.95 7.96
C ASP A 100 -8.80 8.91 7.19
N LEU A 101 -8.29 7.70 6.95
CA LEU A 101 -7.11 7.49 6.12
C LEU A 101 -7.52 7.02 4.73
N THR A 102 -6.77 7.45 3.73
CA THR A 102 -6.95 7.06 2.33
C THR A 102 -5.65 6.48 1.80
N LEU A 103 -5.75 5.35 1.11
CA LEU A 103 -4.67 4.69 0.39
C LEU A 103 -4.76 5.06 -1.09
N LYS A 104 -3.63 5.49 -1.67
CA LYS A 104 -3.46 5.70 -3.11
C LYS A 104 -2.39 4.76 -3.65
N LEU A 105 -2.37 4.58 -4.96
CA LEU A 105 -1.38 3.74 -5.64
C LEU A 105 -0.58 4.56 -6.65
N ALA A 106 0.74 4.40 -6.61
CA ALA A 106 1.62 4.70 -7.72
C ALA A 106 2.35 3.42 -8.11
N TYR A 107 2.49 3.13 -9.39
CA TYR A 107 3.09 1.89 -9.87
C TYR A 107 3.94 2.09 -11.12
N ARG A 108 4.79 1.11 -11.44
CA ARG A 108 5.55 1.04 -12.69
C ARG A 108 6.02 -0.38 -12.95
N GLN A 109 6.42 -0.65 -14.18
CA GLN A 109 7.28 -1.78 -14.45
C GLN A 109 8.57 -1.67 -13.61
N ALA A 110 9.00 -2.77 -13.01
CA ALA A 110 10.19 -2.82 -12.18
C ALA A 110 11.40 -2.20 -12.87
N GLY A 111 12.04 -1.25 -12.19
CA GLY A 111 13.22 -0.54 -12.70
C GLY A 111 12.96 0.57 -13.73
N ALA A 112 11.69 0.82 -14.11
CA ALA A 112 11.37 1.95 -14.98
C ALA A 112 11.61 3.30 -14.29
N THR A 113 11.86 4.36 -15.06
CA THR A 113 12.24 5.67 -14.51
C THR A 113 11.10 6.35 -13.74
N PHE A 114 9.88 6.24 -14.22
CA PHE A 114 8.74 7.01 -13.72
C PHE A 114 7.65 6.09 -13.18
N PHE A 115 7.02 6.55 -12.09
CA PHE A 115 5.79 5.97 -11.60
C PHE A 115 4.59 6.56 -12.34
N THR A 116 3.67 5.70 -12.72
CA THR A 116 2.30 6.06 -13.07
C THR A 116 1.49 6.20 -11.79
N ASN A 117 0.84 7.35 -11.59
CA ASN A 117 -0.09 7.52 -10.48
C ASN A 117 -1.47 7.00 -10.88
N ASP A 118 -2.04 6.12 -10.06
CA ASP A 118 -3.45 5.74 -10.22
C ASP A 118 -4.37 6.83 -9.64
N ASN A 119 -5.51 7.03 -10.28
CA ASN A 119 -6.49 8.04 -9.87
C ASN A 119 -7.53 7.49 -8.89
N ASP A 120 -7.59 6.17 -8.67
CA ASP A 120 -8.45 5.57 -7.65
C ASP A 120 -7.83 5.74 -6.26
N ALA A 121 -8.70 5.81 -5.26
CA ALA A 121 -8.34 5.99 -3.88
C ALA A 121 -9.22 5.12 -3.01
N LYS A 122 -8.59 4.31 -2.15
CA LYS A 122 -9.30 3.40 -1.24
C LYS A 122 -9.34 3.99 0.16
N GLY A 123 -10.54 4.17 0.71
CA GLY A 123 -10.69 4.51 2.13
C GLY A 123 -10.22 3.35 3.01
N MET A 124 -9.59 3.66 4.14
CA MET A 124 -9.27 2.67 5.15
C MET A 124 -10.35 2.64 6.23
N ASN A 125 -10.76 1.44 6.62
CA ASN A 125 -11.75 1.25 7.67
C ASN A 125 -11.07 1.42 9.03
N LYS A 126 -11.59 2.35 9.84
CA LYS A 126 -11.18 2.53 11.23
C LYS A 126 -11.81 1.44 12.10
N GLU A 127 -10.99 0.74 12.86
CA GLU A 127 -11.43 -0.17 13.92
C GLU A 127 -11.22 0.50 15.28
N ASN A 128 -12.21 0.36 16.17
CA ASN A 128 -12.17 0.86 17.55
C ASN A 128 -11.66 -0.21 18.50
#